data_AF-A0A1Y4IE99-F1
#
_entry.id   AF-A0A1Y4IE99-F1
#
_cell.length_a   1.000
_cell.length_b   1.000
_cell.length_c   1.000
_cell.angle_alpha   90.00
_cell.angle_beta   90.00
_cell.angle_gamma   90.00
#
_symmetry.space_group_name_H-M   'P 1'
#
loop_
_entity.id
_entity.type
_entity.pdbx_description
1 polymer ?
#
loop_
_entity_poly.entity_id
_entity_poly.type
_entity_poly.pdbx_seq_one_letter_code
_entity_poly.pdbx_strand_id
1 'polypeptide(L)'
;MQGYTRKIAYLYEYKDGEQMKSAGFVKVEARGGVCRIDIHLKSYCHTGEEAGKVYIYFYYQKHPVGICLGALESRNGALEWQGILDAENIQDKGVSLAETRGIWVRRPDHRQYVADWDDYPVDVRRFLLFPSGGKKCIRCPWFGSCERSMEHAADRRGEIYEGSHPAGA
;
A
#
# COMPACT_ATOMS: atom_id res chain seq x y z
N MET A 1 1.64 8.14 -30.41
CA MET A 1 0.84 7.03 -29.81
C MET A 1 1.03 7.10 -28.30
N GLN A 2 -0.03 7.29 -27.52
CA GLN A 2 0.09 7.13 -26.08
C GLN A 2 0.28 5.64 -25.78
N GLY A 3 1.35 5.29 -25.09
CA GLY A 3 1.70 3.90 -24.78
C GLY A 3 0.58 3.19 -24.03
N TYR A 4 0.37 1.91 -24.34
CA TYR A 4 -0.52 1.03 -23.60
C TYR A 4 0.33 0.08 -22.77
N THR A 5 0.01 -0.02 -21.48
CA THR A 5 0.65 -0.96 -20.55
C THR A 5 -0.39 -1.86 -19.94
N ARG A 6 -0.14 -3.17 -19.96
CA ARG A 6 -0.95 -4.18 -19.28
C ARG A 6 -0.05 -5.05 -18.42
N LYS A 7 -0.37 -5.19 -17.13
CA LYS A 7 0.34 -6.07 -16.20
C LYS A 7 -0.66 -7.01 -15.52
N ILE A 8 -0.26 -8.26 -15.32
CA ILE A 8 -0.97 -9.20 -14.46
C ILE A 8 0.08 -9.77 -13.52
N ALA A 9 -0.18 -9.70 -12.22
CA ALA A 9 0.70 -10.24 -11.18
C ALA A 9 -0.13 -11.05 -10.17
N TYR A 10 0.51 -12.00 -9.50
CA TYR A 10 -0.16 -12.88 -8.55
C TYR A 10 0.05 -12.38 -7.12
N LEU A 11 -1.03 -12.40 -6.34
CA LEU A 11 -0.98 -12.11 -4.91
C LEU A 11 -0.55 -13.37 -4.18
N TYR A 12 0.59 -13.34 -3.50
CA TYR A 12 1.03 -14.41 -2.62
C TYR A 12 0.77 -14.06 -1.17
N GLU A 13 0.27 -15.02 -0.40
CA GLU A 13 0.15 -14.88 1.06
C GLU A 13 1.55 -14.89 1.69
N TYR A 14 1.77 -14.03 2.69
CA TYR A 14 2.99 -14.06 3.49
C TYR A 14 2.67 -14.49 4.93
N LYS A 15 3.41 -15.48 5.42
CA LYS A 15 3.35 -15.96 6.80
C LYS A 15 4.73 -15.92 7.42
N ASP A 16 4.84 -15.30 8.58
CA ASP A 16 6.11 -15.14 9.30
C ASP A 16 7.26 -14.56 8.45
N GLY A 17 6.95 -13.79 7.41
CA GLY A 17 7.93 -13.20 6.50
C GLY A 17 8.24 -14.03 5.25
N GLU A 18 7.72 -15.26 5.14
CA GLU A 18 7.94 -16.14 4.00
C GLU A 18 6.77 -16.06 3.01
N GLN A 19 7.11 -16.09 1.72
CA GLN A 19 6.14 -16.14 0.63
C GLN A 19 5.57 -17.55 0.52
N MET A 20 4.25 -17.65 0.61
CA MET A 20 3.51 -18.91 0.54
C MET A 20 2.90 -19.11 -0.85
N LYS A 21 1.73 -19.76 -0.93
CA LYS A 21 1.00 -20.00 -2.18
C LYS A 21 0.35 -18.72 -2.72
N SER A 22 0.09 -18.71 -4.02
CA SER A 22 -0.75 -17.68 -4.62
C SER A 22 -2.18 -17.78 -4.08
N ALA A 23 -2.74 -16.64 -3.73
CA ALA A 23 -4.07 -16.46 -3.20
C ALA A 23 -4.94 -15.60 -4.11
N GLY A 24 -4.41 -15.03 -5.19
CA GLY A 24 -5.19 -14.14 -6.04
C GLY A 24 -4.35 -13.54 -7.16
N PHE A 25 -4.90 -12.53 -7.81
CA PHE A 25 -4.20 -11.78 -8.85
C PHE A 25 -4.61 -10.30 -8.85
N VAL A 26 -3.74 -9.51 -9.45
CA VAL A 26 -3.96 -8.11 -9.79
C VAL A 26 -3.82 -7.96 -11.29
N LYS A 27 -4.74 -7.21 -11.88
CA LYS A 27 -4.68 -6.79 -13.26
C LYS A 27 -4.56 -5.26 -13.31
N VAL A 28 -3.62 -4.76 -14.08
CA VAL A 28 -3.42 -3.33 -14.33
C VAL A 28 -3.48 -3.06 -15.81
N GLU A 29 -4.25 -2.05 -16.20
CA GLU A 29 -4.33 -1.54 -17.57
C GLU A 29 -4.15 -0.01 -17.55
N ALA A 30 -3.09 0.48 -18.17
CA ALA A 30 -2.80 1.90 -18.27
C ALA A 30 -2.78 2.37 -19.73
N ARG A 31 -3.51 3.45 -20.02
CA ARG A 31 -3.53 4.09 -21.32
C ARG A 31 -3.84 5.57 -21.18
N GLY A 32 -2.97 6.39 -21.75
CA GLY A 32 -3.13 7.83 -21.82
C GLY A 32 -3.37 8.52 -20.48
N GLY A 33 -2.47 8.27 -19.52
CA GLY A 33 -2.53 8.85 -18.18
C GLY A 33 -3.56 8.21 -17.24
N VAL A 34 -4.44 7.33 -17.73
CA VAL A 34 -5.43 6.63 -16.91
C VAL A 34 -4.95 5.21 -16.62
N CYS A 35 -4.91 4.84 -15.34
CA CYS A 35 -4.60 3.51 -14.86
C CYS A 35 -5.85 2.86 -14.24
N ARG A 36 -6.22 1.67 -14.70
CA ARG A 36 -7.26 0.83 -14.10
C ARG A 36 -6.61 -0.35 -13.41
N ILE A 37 -7.06 -0.63 -12.20
CA ILE A 37 -6.56 -1.74 -11.39
C ILE A 37 -7.75 -2.56 -10.92
N ASP A 38 -7.69 -3.86 -11.16
CA ASP A 38 -8.63 -4.86 -10.67
C ASP A 38 -7.88 -5.86 -9.80
N ILE A 39 -8.36 -6.08 -8.59
CA ILE A 39 -7.78 -7.02 -7.63
C ILE A 39 -8.83 -8.07 -7.31
N HIS A 40 -8.40 -9.34 -7.36
CA HIS A 40 -9.19 -10.47 -6.94
C HIS A 40 -8.37 -11.37 -6.03
N LEU A 41 -8.75 -11.41 -4.74
CA LEU A 41 -8.09 -12.18 -3.71
C LEU A 41 -9.04 -13.28 -3.20
N LYS A 42 -8.64 -14.53 -3.37
CA LYS A 42 -9.29 -15.73 -2.83
C LYS A 42 -8.99 -15.84 -1.34
N SER A 43 -9.71 -15.04 -0.57
CA SER A 43 -9.69 -15.08 0.88
C SER A 43 -11.11 -14.91 1.42
N TYR A 44 -11.38 -15.51 2.57
CA TYR A 44 -12.68 -15.46 3.20
C TYR A 44 -12.75 -14.31 4.20
N CYS A 45 -13.93 -13.72 4.37
CA CYS A 45 -14.20 -12.70 5.35
C CYS A 45 -15.50 -13.04 6.04
N HIS A 46 -15.48 -13.12 7.37
CA HIS A 46 -16.70 -13.35 8.14
C HIS A 46 -17.60 -12.11 8.06
N THR A 47 -18.92 -12.29 8.18
CA THR A 47 -19.85 -11.17 8.27
C THR A 47 -19.47 -10.25 9.43
N GLY A 48 -19.22 -8.97 9.14
CA GLY A 48 -18.81 -7.97 10.13
C GLY A 48 -17.29 -7.86 10.35
N GLU A 49 -16.47 -8.70 9.71
CA GLU A 49 -15.02 -8.55 9.67
C GLU A 49 -14.63 -7.50 8.61
N GLU A 50 -13.63 -6.67 8.92
CA GLU A 50 -13.06 -5.77 7.91
C GLU A 50 -12.29 -6.57 6.85
N ALA A 51 -12.63 -6.35 5.57
CA ALA A 51 -11.99 -7.06 4.46
C ALA A 51 -10.51 -6.68 4.25
N GLY A 52 -10.02 -5.61 4.88
CA GLY A 52 -8.66 -5.10 4.77
C GLY A 52 -8.51 -3.96 3.77
N LYS A 53 -7.26 -3.54 3.55
CA LYS A 53 -6.92 -2.39 2.71
C LYS A 53 -5.91 -2.76 1.62
N VAL A 54 -6.05 -2.08 0.50
CA VAL A 54 -5.18 -2.18 -0.67
C VAL A 54 -4.22 -1.00 -0.70
N TYR A 55 -2.96 -1.28 -1.02
CA TYR A 55 -1.91 -0.31 -1.24
C TYR A 55 -1.21 -0.61 -2.56
N ILE A 56 -0.83 0.43 -3.28
CA ILE A 56 0.19 0.32 -4.32
C ILE A 56 1.50 0.79 -3.73
N TYR A 57 2.56 -0.01 -3.90
CA TYR A 57 3.84 0.27 -3.26
C TYR A 57 4.95 0.54 -4.26
N PHE A 58 5.94 1.28 -3.78
CA PHE A 58 7.20 1.56 -4.45
C PHE A 58 8.33 1.45 -3.42
N TYR A 59 9.58 1.44 -3.86
CA TYR A 59 10.71 1.53 -2.94
C TYR A 59 11.14 2.99 -2.77
N TYR A 60 11.26 3.39 -1.51
CA TYR A 60 12.02 4.57 -1.15
C TYR A 60 13.22 4.14 -0.30
N GLN A 61 14.42 4.41 -0.80
CA GLN A 61 15.66 3.85 -0.26
C GLN A 61 15.57 2.31 -0.20
N LYS A 62 15.54 1.72 1.00
CA LYS A 62 15.45 0.27 1.23
C LYS A 62 14.08 -0.18 1.78
N HIS A 63 13.11 0.72 1.88
CA HIS A 63 11.80 0.43 2.45
C HIS A 63 10.74 0.34 1.35
N PRO A 64 9.92 -0.72 1.32
CA PRO A 64 8.68 -0.70 0.56
C PRO A 64 7.69 0.26 1.23
N VAL A 65 7.21 1.24 0.47
CA VAL A 65 6.30 2.29 0.95
C VAL A 65 4.98 2.18 0.21
N GLY A 66 3.88 1.99 0.95
CA GLY A 66 2.54 1.81 0.39
C GLY A 66 1.68 3.07 0.40
N ILE A 67 1.14 3.44 -0.75
CA ILE A 67 0.08 4.44 -0.90
C ILE A 67 -1.27 3.72 -0.83
N CYS A 68 -2.12 4.09 0.13
CA CYS A 68 -3.45 3.49 0.30
C CYS A 68 -4.34 3.81 -0.90
N LEU A 69 -4.95 2.77 -1.48
CA LEU A 69 -5.89 2.88 -2.59
C LEU A 69 -7.35 2.75 -2.15
N GLY A 70 -7.61 2.02 -1.04
CA GLY A 70 -8.96 1.86 -0.50
C GLY A 70 -9.13 0.57 0.30
N ALA A 71 -10.37 0.33 0.73
CA ALA A 71 -10.77 -0.91 1.39
C ALA A 71 -11.15 -1.98 0.36
N LEU A 72 -10.84 -3.25 0.66
CA LEU A 72 -11.40 -4.38 -0.07
C LEU A 72 -12.91 -4.49 0.18
N GLU A 73 -13.62 -5.09 -0.77
CA GLU A 73 -15.02 -5.47 -0.61
C GLU A 73 -15.18 -6.98 -0.73
N SER A 74 -16.04 -7.58 0.09
CA SER A 74 -16.40 -8.98 -0.08
C SER A 74 -17.47 -9.12 -1.17
N ARG A 75 -17.14 -9.82 -2.25
CA ARG A 75 -18.05 -10.06 -3.38
C ARG A 75 -17.88 -11.49 -3.88
N ASN A 76 -18.98 -12.21 -4.06
CA ASN A 76 -19.01 -13.55 -4.65
C ASN A 76 -18.04 -14.57 -4.00
N GLY A 77 -17.83 -14.49 -2.68
CA GLY A 77 -16.91 -15.38 -1.97
C GLY A 77 -15.43 -15.06 -2.13
N ALA A 78 -15.09 -13.90 -2.67
CA ALA A 78 -13.73 -13.36 -2.77
C ALA A 78 -13.67 -11.95 -2.17
N LEU A 79 -12.44 -11.45 -2.01
CA LEU A 79 -12.17 -10.06 -1.71
C LEU A 79 -11.72 -9.34 -2.97
N GLU A 80 -12.41 -8.26 -3.30
CA GLU A 80 -12.18 -7.53 -4.55
C GLU A 80 -11.91 -6.06 -4.27
N TRP A 81 -11.13 -5.45 -5.16
CA TRP A 81 -11.01 -4.00 -5.24
C TRP A 81 -10.84 -3.60 -6.70
N GLN A 82 -11.52 -2.53 -7.09
CA GLN A 82 -11.44 -1.96 -8.43
C GLN A 82 -11.29 -0.45 -8.31
N GLY A 83 -10.41 0.13 -9.12
CA GLY A 83 -10.18 1.56 -9.09
C GLY A 83 -9.59 2.11 -10.37
N ILE A 84 -9.82 3.41 -10.58
CA ILE A 84 -9.22 4.21 -11.64
C ILE A 84 -8.36 5.29 -10.98
N LEU A 85 -7.11 5.39 -11.43
CA LEU A 85 -6.10 6.29 -10.88
C LEU A 85 -5.47 7.12 -11.99
N ASP A 86 -4.91 8.27 -11.63
CA ASP A 86 -3.93 8.98 -12.46
C ASP A 86 -2.63 8.16 -12.48
N ALA A 87 -2.21 7.72 -13.67
CA ALA A 87 -1.02 6.91 -13.87
C ALA A 87 0.28 7.70 -13.65
N GLU A 88 0.26 9.03 -13.75
CA GLU A 88 1.43 9.89 -13.58
C GLU A 88 1.51 10.48 -12.17
N ASN A 89 0.42 10.41 -11.40
CA ASN A 89 0.34 10.98 -10.06
C ASN A 89 -0.65 10.22 -9.15
N ILE A 90 -0.26 9.02 -8.71
CA ILE A 90 -1.11 8.16 -7.89
C ILE A 90 -1.50 8.86 -6.58
N GLN A 91 -2.80 9.01 -6.34
CA GLN A 91 -3.39 9.59 -5.12
C GLN A 91 -2.77 10.95 -4.73
N ASP A 92 -2.39 11.74 -5.73
CA ASP A 92 -1.73 13.05 -5.58
C ASP A 92 -0.42 13.02 -4.76
N LYS A 93 0.26 11.86 -4.76
CA LYS A 93 1.51 11.67 -4.02
C LYS A 93 2.76 11.96 -4.84
N GLY A 94 2.59 12.26 -6.13
CA GLY A 94 3.63 12.49 -7.11
C GLY A 94 4.55 11.28 -7.28
N VAL A 95 3.93 10.11 -7.35
CA VAL A 95 4.52 8.83 -7.71
C VAL A 95 3.72 8.31 -8.89
N SER A 96 4.39 8.04 -10.00
CA SER A 96 3.80 7.47 -11.20
C SER A 96 3.69 5.94 -11.08
N LEU A 97 2.81 5.33 -11.88
CA LEU A 97 2.69 3.88 -12.00
C LEU A 97 4.02 3.22 -12.39
N ALA A 98 4.83 3.89 -13.21
CA ALA A 98 6.14 3.39 -13.65
C ALA A 98 7.14 3.25 -12.49
N GLU A 99 7.01 4.04 -11.44
CA GLU A 99 7.86 3.98 -10.24
C GLU A 99 7.42 2.91 -9.23
N THR A 100 6.22 2.34 -9.42
CA THR A 100 5.66 1.34 -8.50
C THR A 100 6.23 -0.05 -8.75
N ARG A 101 6.20 -0.88 -7.70
CA ARG A 101 6.66 -2.26 -7.72
C ARG A 101 5.56 -3.29 -7.59
N GLY A 102 4.39 -2.92 -7.09
CA GLY A 102 3.33 -3.90 -6.95
C GLY A 102 2.16 -3.43 -6.12
N ILE A 103 1.30 -4.39 -5.81
CA ILE A 103 0.18 -4.23 -4.88
C ILE A 103 0.47 -4.97 -3.58
N TRP A 104 0.06 -4.35 -2.49
CA TRP A 104 0.10 -4.89 -1.15
C TRP A 104 -1.30 -4.87 -0.56
N VAL A 105 -1.74 -5.99 0.00
CA VAL A 105 -2.99 -6.10 0.74
C VAL A 105 -2.65 -6.38 2.20
N ARG A 106 -3.26 -5.62 3.12
CA ARG A 106 -3.20 -5.88 4.56
C ARG A 106 -4.59 -6.16 5.10
N ARG A 107 -4.74 -7.30 5.75
CA ARG A 107 -5.94 -7.70 6.49
C ARG A 107 -5.82 -7.35 7.98
N PRO A 108 -6.94 -7.26 8.72
CA PRO A 108 -6.94 -6.98 10.16
C PRO A 108 -6.23 -8.04 11.01
N ASP A 109 -6.26 -9.31 10.57
CA ASP A 109 -5.63 -10.46 11.24
C ASP A 109 -4.12 -10.58 10.98
N HIS A 110 -3.47 -9.46 10.68
CA HIS A 110 -2.06 -9.35 10.28
C HIS A 110 -1.68 -10.12 9.01
N ARG A 111 -2.62 -10.75 8.29
CA ARG A 111 -2.32 -11.39 7.02
C ARG A 111 -1.97 -10.35 5.97
N GLN A 112 -0.95 -10.66 5.20
CA GLN A 112 -0.45 -9.81 4.13
C GLN A 112 -0.41 -10.59 2.83
N TYR A 113 -0.77 -9.92 1.75
CA TYR A 113 -0.67 -10.49 0.41
C TYR A 113 0.03 -9.49 -0.50
N VAL A 114 1.03 -9.95 -1.24
CA VAL A 114 1.83 -9.07 -2.11
C VAL A 114 1.87 -9.63 -3.52
N ALA A 115 1.67 -8.75 -4.49
CA ALA A 115 1.91 -8.99 -5.90
C ALA A 115 2.98 -8.01 -6.36
N ASP A 116 4.18 -8.49 -6.60
CA ASP A 116 5.26 -7.71 -7.22
C ASP A 116 5.16 -7.81 -8.75
N TRP A 117 5.40 -6.72 -9.47
CA TRP A 117 5.32 -6.69 -10.93
C TRP A 117 6.36 -7.59 -11.60
N ASP A 118 7.50 -7.81 -10.93
CA ASP A 118 8.62 -8.61 -11.41
C ASP A 118 8.69 -9.99 -10.70
N ASP A 119 7.67 -10.34 -9.91
CA ASP A 119 7.54 -11.61 -9.15
C ASP A 119 8.70 -11.88 -8.16
N TYR A 120 9.32 -10.81 -7.64
CA TYR A 120 10.33 -10.94 -6.58
C TYR A 120 9.70 -10.95 -5.17
N PRO A 121 10.19 -11.83 -4.27
CA PRO A 121 9.78 -11.79 -2.87
C PRO A 121 10.14 -10.47 -2.19
N VAL A 122 9.31 -10.05 -1.24
CA VAL A 122 9.51 -8.80 -0.48
C VAL A 122 9.66 -9.08 1.02
N ASP A 123 10.46 -8.26 1.71
CA ASP A 123 10.51 -8.28 3.18
C ASP A 123 9.28 -7.55 3.74
N VAL A 124 8.23 -8.32 4.05
CA VAL A 124 6.95 -7.79 4.55
C VAL A 124 7.04 -7.11 5.92
N ARG A 125 8.15 -7.30 6.64
CA ARG A 125 8.37 -6.69 7.97
C ARG A 125 8.83 -5.24 7.87
N ARG A 126 9.28 -4.80 6.69
CA ARG A 126 9.79 -3.43 6.44
C ARG A 126 8.78 -2.50 5.78
N PHE A 127 7.55 -2.96 5.57
CA PHE A 127 6.52 -2.19 4.91
C PHE A 127 6.14 -0.95 5.73
N LEU A 128 6.27 0.21 5.11
CA LEU A 128 5.88 1.49 5.68
C LEU A 128 4.67 2.05 4.93
N LEU A 129 3.81 2.77 5.64
CA LEU A 129 2.77 3.55 5.00
C LEU A 129 3.35 4.85 4.45
N PHE A 130 2.82 5.31 3.32
CA PHE A 130 3.10 6.65 2.84
C PHE A 130 2.70 7.65 3.93
N PRO A 131 3.61 8.51 4.40
CA PRO A 131 3.38 9.32 5.59
C PRO A 131 2.34 10.41 5.32
N SER A 132 1.58 10.75 6.36
CA SER A 132 0.57 11.82 6.32
C SER A 132 1.15 13.18 5.95
N GLY A 133 2.35 13.50 6.45
CA GLY A 133 3.10 14.71 6.07
C GLY A 133 3.71 14.68 4.65
N GLY A 134 3.41 13.65 3.87
CA GLY A 134 3.67 13.57 2.44
C GLY A 134 5.14 13.58 2.05
N LYS A 135 5.45 14.20 0.90
CA LYS A 135 6.81 14.23 0.33
C LYS A 135 7.87 14.78 1.29
N LYS A 136 7.50 15.73 2.17
CA LYS A 136 8.41 16.28 3.19
C LYS A 136 8.84 15.19 4.18
N CYS A 137 7.89 14.39 4.67
CA CYS A 137 8.18 13.30 5.61
C CYS A 137 8.92 12.14 4.96
N ILE A 138 8.62 11.81 3.70
CA ILE A 138 9.38 10.79 2.97
C ILE A 138 10.86 11.15 2.85
N ARG A 139 11.16 12.42 2.58
CA ARG A 139 12.56 12.91 2.45
C ARG A 139 13.25 13.17 3.79
N CYS A 140 12.59 12.87 4.91
CA CYS A 140 13.17 13.06 6.22
C CYS A 140 14.32 12.05 6.45
N PRO A 141 15.48 12.47 6.99
CA PRO A 141 16.54 11.55 7.39
C PRO A 141 16.10 10.50 8.41
N TRP A 142 15.02 10.78 9.14
CA TRP A 142 14.43 9.92 10.17
C TRP A 142 13.21 9.13 9.66
N PHE A 143 12.99 9.06 8.34
CA PHE A 143 11.86 8.33 7.76
C PHE A 143 11.88 6.85 8.18
N GLY A 144 10.76 6.35 8.71
CA GLY A 144 10.64 5.00 9.28
C GLY A 144 11.00 4.89 10.76
N SER A 145 11.68 5.89 11.33
CA SER A 145 12.08 5.91 12.75
C SER A 145 11.47 7.06 13.54
N CYS A 146 10.75 7.98 12.88
CA CYS A 146 10.10 9.11 13.53
C CYS A 146 8.61 8.82 13.78
N GLU A 147 8.14 9.05 15.00
CA GLU A 147 6.74 8.86 15.43
C GLU A 147 5.74 9.61 14.54
N ARG A 148 6.06 10.86 14.15
CA ARG A 148 5.23 11.68 13.24
C ARG A 148 5.06 11.10 11.82
N SER A 149 5.90 10.14 11.43
CA SER A 149 5.77 9.42 10.16
C SER A 149 4.99 8.11 10.27
N MET A 150 4.67 7.66 11.49
CA MET A 150 4.05 6.35 11.76
C MET A 150 2.61 6.44 12.31
N GLU A 151 2.17 7.59 12.81
CA GLU A 151 0.82 7.71 13.40
C GLU A 151 -0.29 7.98 12.37
N HIS A 152 -1.30 7.10 12.41
CA HIS A 152 -2.62 7.35 11.87
C HIS A 152 -3.30 8.46 12.69
N ALA A 153 -3.73 9.54 12.03
CA ALA A 153 -4.48 10.65 12.62
C ALA A 153 -5.89 10.28 13.18
N ALA A 154 -6.12 9.00 13.52
CA ALA A 154 -7.36 8.49 14.10
C ALA A 154 -7.16 7.83 15.48
N ASP A 155 -5.93 7.80 16.04
CA ASP A 155 -5.73 7.33 17.41
C ASP A 155 -6.04 8.47 18.41
N ARG A 156 -7.26 8.40 18.95
CA ARG A 156 -7.91 9.43 19.78
C ARG A 156 -7.47 9.33 21.24
N ARG A 157 -6.28 9.81 21.58
CA ARG A 157 -6.04 10.32 22.94
C ARG A 157 -5.29 11.63 22.86
N GLY A 158 -6.06 12.68 22.65
CA GLY A 158 -5.57 14.05 22.68
C GLY A 158 -5.04 14.41 24.05
N GLU A 159 -3.81 14.90 24.09
CA GLU A 159 -3.48 16.08 24.87
C GLU A 159 -2.70 17.04 23.98
N ILE A 160 -3.19 18.28 23.97
CA ILE A 160 -2.60 19.43 23.32
C ILE A 160 -1.24 19.68 23.97
N TYR A 161 -0.18 19.87 23.18
CA TYR A 161 1.01 20.57 23.66
C TYR A 161 1.14 21.90 22.92
N GLU A 162 0.61 22.95 23.54
CA GLU A 162 1.30 24.24 23.57
C GLU A 162 2.59 24.00 24.35
N GLY A 163 3.73 24.20 23.71
CA GLY A 163 5.01 23.92 24.35
C GLY A 163 6.14 23.89 23.36
N SER A 164 6.65 25.08 23.07
CA SER A 164 7.98 25.33 22.54
C SER A 164 9.03 24.42 23.20
N HIS A 165 10.09 24.11 22.44
CA HIS A 165 11.39 23.70 22.97
C HIS A 165 11.73 24.37 24.32
N PRO A 166 12.51 23.67 25.15
CA PRO A 166 13.92 24.05 25.21
C PRO A 166 14.89 22.89 25.04
N ALA A 167 16.10 23.29 24.72
CA ALA A 167 17.33 22.52 24.63
C ALA A 167 17.68 21.76 25.93
N GLY A 168 18.54 20.76 25.77
CA GLY A 168 19.63 20.50 26.71
C GLY A 168 19.43 19.35 27.68
N ALA A 169 20.07 18.22 27.35
CA ALA A 169 20.91 17.34 28.18
C ALA A 169 20.92 15.94 27.57
#